data_AF-A0A1Z9LR92-F1
#
_entry.id   AF-A0A1Z9LR92-F1
#
_cell.length_a   1.000
_cell.length_b   1.000
_cell.length_c   1.000
_cell.angle_alpha   90.00
_cell.angle_beta   90.00
_cell.angle_gamma   90.00
#
_symmetry.space_group_name_H-M   'P 1'
#
loop_
_entity.id
_entity.type
_entity.pdbx_description
1 polymer ?
#
loop_
_entity_poly.entity_id
_entity_poly.type
_entity_poly.pdbx_seq_one_letter_code
_entity_poly.pdbx_strand_id
1 'polypeptide(L)'
;MIMKYNEDKILKEIGDYIKDTYGQHYAQVKEGVQVQDLLRSCGIDKDFCQANAIKYLARFGKKDGRNRKDLLKAVHYIVLLMSSEDESNAKSKSK
;
A
#
# COMPACT_ATOMS: atom_id res chain seq x y z
N MET A 1 -7.18 24.10 7.83
CA MET A 1 -6.58 24.58 6.58
C MET A 1 -7.21 23.82 5.44
N ILE A 2 -7.70 24.51 4.40
CA ILE A 2 -8.20 23.88 3.17
C ILE A 2 -7.01 23.82 2.20
N MET A 3 -6.64 22.62 1.76
CA MET A 3 -5.53 22.41 0.84
C MET A 3 -5.98 22.77 -0.58
N LYS A 4 -5.07 23.35 -1.39
CA LYS A 4 -5.40 24.01 -2.67
C LYS A 4 -5.89 23.05 -3.75
N TYR A 5 -5.48 21.79 -3.71
CA TYR A 5 -5.72 20.78 -4.74
C TYR A 5 -6.68 19.66 -4.28
N ASN A 6 -7.48 19.90 -3.23
CA ASN A 6 -8.34 18.89 -2.58
C ASN A 6 -7.57 17.70 -1.99
N GLU A 7 -6.33 17.93 -1.54
CA GLU A 7 -5.47 16.91 -0.95
C GLU A 7 -6.14 16.23 0.24
N ASP A 8 -6.89 17.00 1.04
CA ASP A 8 -7.71 16.50 2.15
C ASP A 8 -8.69 15.40 1.70
N LYS A 9 -9.40 15.62 0.58
CA LYS A 9 -10.36 14.65 0.03
C LYS A 9 -9.64 13.45 -0.57
N ILE A 10 -8.53 13.66 -1.27
CA ILE A 10 -7.74 12.58 -1.89
C ILE A 10 -7.12 11.68 -0.81
N LEU A 11 -6.54 12.28 0.23
CA LEU A 11 -5.98 11.55 1.36
C LEU A 11 -7.05 10.77 2.12
N LYS A 12 -8.25 11.35 2.28
CA LYS A 12 -9.40 10.64 2.85
C LYS A 12 -9.80 9.43 2.00
N GLU A 13 -9.90 9.60 0.68
CA GLU A 13 -10.23 8.51 -0.26
C GLU A 13 -9.18 7.38 -0.20
N ILE A 14 -7.89 7.73 -0.15
CA ILE A 14 -6.81 6.75 0.03
C ILE A 14 -7.00 5.99 1.34
N GLY A 15 -7.25 6.70 2.44
CA GLY A 15 -7.46 6.08 3.75
C GLY A 15 -8.67 5.13 3.77
N ASP A 16 -9.80 5.55 3.17
CA ASP A 16 -11.00 4.72 3.09
C ASP A 16 -10.79 3.49 2.20
N TYR A 17 -10.14 3.66 1.03
CA TYR A 17 -9.74 2.54 0.17
C TYR A 17 -8.86 1.53 0.91
N ILE A 18 -7.85 2.00 1.66
CA ILE A 18 -6.96 1.11 2.43
C ILE A 18 -7.76 0.35 3.48
N LYS A 19 -8.65 1.01 4.24
CA LYS A 19 -9.50 0.31 5.23
C LYS A 19 -10.35 -0.79 4.59
N ASP A 20 -10.91 -0.53 3.42
CA ASP A 20 -11.72 -1.53 2.71
C ASP A 20 -10.89 -2.74 2.24
N THR A 21 -9.60 -2.54 1.93
CA THR A 21 -8.71 -3.66 1.56
C THR A 21 -8.46 -4.62 2.72
N TYR A 22 -8.54 -4.16 3.97
CA TYR A 22 -8.40 -5.05 5.13
C TYR A 22 -9.49 -6.13 5.03
N GLY A 23 -10.77 -5.77 4.87
CA GLY A 23 -11.86 -6.75 4.75
C GLY A 23 -11.70 -7.79 3.63
N GLN A 24 -10.99 -7.45 2.55
CA GLN A 24 -10.72 -8.35 1.43
C GLN A 24 -9.50 -9.25 1.67
N HIS A 25 -8.50 -8.78 2.42
CA HIS A 25 -7.28 -9.53 2.71
C HIS A 25 -7.37 -10.40 3.98
N TYR A 26 -8.35 -10.16 4.87
CA TYR A 26 -8.57 -10.96 6.08
C TYR A 26 -9.45 -12.20 5.88
N ALA A 27 -10.10 -12.37 4.72
CA ALA A 27 -11.17 -13.35 4.55
C ALA A 27 -10.74 -14.84 4.54
N GLN A 28 -9.48 -15.19 4.79
CA GLN A 28 -8.98 -16.56 4.60
C GLN A 28 -7.97 -17.09 5.62
N VAL A 29 -7.53 -16.31 6.63
CA VAL A 29 -6.57 -16.84 7.61
C VAL A 29 -7.21 -16.83 8.99
N LYS A 30 -7.49 -18.03 9.49
CA LYS A 30 -8.04 -18.35 10.83
C LYS A 30 -7.35 -17.66 12.02
N GLU A 31 -6.25 -16.92 11.80
CA GLU A 31 -5.37 -16.39 12.83
C GLU A 31 -4.94 -14.92 12.60
N GLY A 32 -5.56 -14.18 11.68
CA GLY A 32 -5.32 -12.73 11.55
C GLY A 32 -3.96 -12.34 10.92
N VAL A 33 -3.20 -13.29 10.38
CA VAL A 33 -1.95 -13.05 9.65
C VAL A 33 -2.25 -12.45 8.26
N GLN A 34 -1.67 -11.28 7.96
CA GLN A 34 -1.75 -10.69 6.63
C GLN A 34 -0.71 -11.31 5.69
N VAL A 35 -1.01 -11.33 4.39
CA VAL A 35 -0.02 -11.71 3.35
C VAL A 35 1.26 -10.86 3.46
N GLN A 36 1.12 -9.59 3.86
CA GLN A 36 2.25 -8.70 4.10
C GLN A 36 3.20 -9.22 5.18
N ASP A 37 2.67 -9.80 6.27
CA ASP A 37 3.47 -10.37 7.36
C ASP A 37 4.29 -11.57 6.88
N LEU A 38 3.69 -12.41 6.02
CA LEU A 38 4.37 -13.53 5.39
C LEU A 38 5.52 -13.05 4.50
N LEU A 39 5.26 -12.06 3.64
CA LEU A 39 6.28 -11.47 2.76
C LEU A 39 7.43 -10.86 3.57
N ARG A 40 7.12 -10.21 4.70
CA ARG A 40 8.10 -9.62 5.60
C ARG A 40 8.95 -10.68 6.28
N SER A 41 8.35 -11.80 6.71
CA SER A 41 9.11 -12.93 7.27
C SER A 41 10.10 -13.53 6.28
N CYS A 42 9.79 -13.46 4.98
CA CYS A 42 10.67 -13.88 3.89
C CYS A 42 11.70 -12.81 3.48
N GLY A 43 11.62 -11.59 4.02
CA GLY A 43 12.51 -10.47 3.69
C GLY A 43 12.31 -9.89 2.29
N ILE A 44 11.14 -10.10 1.66
CA ILE A 44 10.85 -9.68 0.29
C ILE A 44 9.73 -8.62 0.20
N ASP A 45 9.19 -8.18 1.35
CA ASP A 45 8.07 -7.24 1.41
C ASP A 45 8.36 -5.90 0.75
N LYS A 46 9.56 -5.35 0.93
CA LYS A 46 9.97 -4.07 0.34
C LYS A 46 9.98 -4.12 -1.19
N ASP A 47 10.70 -5.09 -1.76
CA ASP A 47 10.79 -5.28 -3.21
C ASP A 47 9.41 -5.56 -3.81
N PHE A 48 8.60 -6.37 -3.11
CA PHE A 48 7.24 -6.65 -3.50
C PHE A 48 6.38 -5.38 -3.55
N CYS A 49 6.42 -4.54 -2.51
CA CYS A 49 5.67 -3.29 -2.46
C CYS A 49 6.13 -2.33 -3.56
N GLN A 50 7.44 -2.14 -3.74
CA GLN A 50 7.99 -1.27 -4.77
C GLN A 50 7.59 -1.72 -6.17
N ALA A 51 7.76 -3.01 -6.49
CA ALA A 51 7.40 -3.57 -7.79
C ALA A 51 5.90 -3.43 -8.08
N ASN A 52 5.04 -3.63 -7.08
CA ASN A 52 3.60 -3.46 -7.25
C ASN A 52 3.20 -1.99 -7.46
N ALA A 53 3.81 -1.05 -6.72
CA ALA A 53 3.58 0.37 -6.95
C ALA A 53 3.92 0.76 -8.39
N ILE A 54 5.10 0.35 -8.89
CA ILE A 54 5.53 0.57 -10.27
C ILE A 54 4.55 -0.10 -11.25
N LYS A 55 4.15 -1.35 -11.00
CA LYS A 55 3.20 -2.09 -11.85
C LYS A 55 1.90 -1.33 -12.05
N TYR A 56 1.30 -0.79 -10.99
CA TYR A 56 0.03 -0.08 -11.10
C TYR A 56 0.18 1.30 -11.74
N LEU A 57 1.27 2.02 -11.48
CA LEU A 57 1.58 3.25 -12.19
C LEU A 57 1.80 3.01 -13.69
N ALA A 58 2.54 1.95 -14.06
CA ALA A 58 2.78 1.58 -15.45
C ALA A 58 1.51 1.10 -16.18
N ARG A 59 0.53 0.57 -15.42
CA ARG A 59 -0.76 0.13 -15.94
C ARG A 59 -1.74 1.28 -16.19
N PHE A 60 -1.65 2.35 -15.40
CA PHE A 60 -2.53 3.51 -15.53
C PHE A 60 -2.47 4.11 -16.95
N GLY A 61 -3.61 4.22 -17.60
CA GLY A 61 -3.70 4.67 -18.99
C GLY A 61 -3.58 3.55 -20.04
N LYS A 62 -3.18 2.34 -19.63
CA LYS A 62 -3.06 1.17 -20.53
C LYS A 62 -4.21 0.18 -20.37
N LYS A 63 -4.58 -0.15 -19.12
CA LYS A 63 -5.69 -1.05 -18.81
C LYS A 63 -6.86 -0.24 -18.28
N ASP A 64 -8.03 -0.39 -18.89
CA ASP A 64 -9.26 0.33 -18.52
C ASP A 64 -9.09 1.86 -18.56
N GLY A 65 -8.21 2.35 -19.44
CA GLY A 65 -7.89 3.77 -19.59
C GLY A 65 -7.25 4.37 -18.34
N ARG A 66 -7.60 5.61 -18.01
CA ARG A 66 -7.08 6.34 -16.84
C ARG A 66 -7.85 5.95 -15.56
N ASN A 67 -7.85 4.65 -15.24
CA ASN A 67 -8.59 4.10 -14.12
C ASN A 67 -8.01 4.57 -12.76
N ARG A 68 -8.78 5.34 -11.98
CA ARG A 68 -8.38 5.86 -10.66
C ARG A 68 -7.99 4.76 -9.67
N LYS A 69 -8.55 3.56 -9.80
CA LYS A 69 -8.20 2.41 -8.95
C LYS A 69 -6.75 2.00 -9.08
N ASP A 70 -6.08 2.29 -10.20
CA ASP A 70 -4.65 2.02 -10.36
C ASP A 70 -3.81 2.96 -9.50
N LEU A 71 -4.20 4.23 -9.40
CA LEU A 71 -3.55 5.20 -8.53
C LEU A 71 -3.75 4.84 -7.06
N LEU A 72 -4.97 4.45 -6.67
CA LEU A 72 -5.26 4.00 -5.30
C LEU A 72 -4.43 2.76 -4.92
N LYS A 73 -4.32 1.78 -5.82
CA LYS A 73 -3.46 0.61 -5.62
C LYS A 73 -1.99 1.00 -5.51
N ALA A 74 -1.50 1.87 -6.40
CA ALA A 74 -0.11 2.31 -6.36
C ALA A 74 0.22 2.97 -5.02
N VAL A 75 -0.61 3.91 -4.55
CA VAL A 75 -0.41 4.59 -3.27
C VAL A 75 -0.54 3.63 -2.09
N HIS A 76 -1.46 2.67 -2.14
CA HIS A 76 -1.54 1.63 -1.10
C HIS A 76 -0.23 0.86 -0.94
N TYR A 77 0.42 0.45 -2.04
CA TYR A 77 1.73 -0.20 -1.97
C TYR A 77 2.85 0.74 -1.51
N ILE A 78 2.77 2.05 -1.81
CA ILE A 78 3.71 3.04 -1.26
C ILE A 78 3.56 3.13 0.26
N VAL A 79 2.33 3.15 0.79
CA VAL A 79 2.07 3.18 2.25
C VAL A 79 2.64 1.92 2.93
N LEU A 80 2.45 0.74 2.33
CA LEU A 80 3.03 -0.51 2.84
C LEU A 80 4.56 -0.51 2.80
N LEU A 81 5.16 0.07 1.74
CA LEU A 81 6.60 0.23 1.64
C LEU A 81 7.14 1.15 2.74
N MET A 82 6.51 2.30 2.96
CA MET A 82 6.87 3.22 4.04
C MET A 82 6.85 2.52 5.40
N SER A 83 5.78 1.76 5.70
CA SER A 83 5.69 0.98 6.94
C SER A 83 6.83 -0.04 7.08
N SER A 84 7.22 -0.70 5.98
CA SER A 84 8.28 -1.71 5.97
C SER A 84 9.67 -1.09 6.14
N GLU A 85 9.90 0.09 5.57
CA GLU A 85 11.13 0.87 5.77
C GLU A 85 11.24 1.43 7.18
N ASP A 86 10.16 1.97 7.73
CA ASP A 86 10.11 2.50 9.09
C ASP A 86 10.43 1.41 10.13
N GLU A 87 9.88 0.20 9.96
CA GLU A 87 10.20 -0.93 10.85
C GLU A 87 11.68 -1.34 10.75
N SER A 88 12.23 -1.35 9.53
CA SER A 88 13.66 -1.67 9.32
C SER A 88 14.57 -0.64 9.97
N ASN A 89 14.23 0.65 9.84
CA ASN A 89 14.95 1.77 10.42
C ASN A 89 14.82 1.82 11.95
N ALA A 90 13.70 1.35 12.52
CA ALA A 90 13.56 1.20 13.96
C ALA A 90 14.49 0.09 14.48
N LYS A 91 14.53 -1.08 13.80
CA LYS A 91 15.40 -2.22 14.16
C LYS A 91 16.89 -1.88 14.09
N SER A 92 17.32 -1.01 13.17
CA SER A 92 18.73 -0.59 13.06
C SER A 92 19.17 0.37 14.16
N LYS A 93 18.26 1.19 14.70
CA LYS A 93 18.54 2.12 15.82
C LYS A 93 18.57 1.45 17.19
N SER A 94 18.04 0.24 17.31
CA SER A 94 18.02 -0.55 18.55
C SER A 94 19.18 -1.55 18.66
N LYS A 95 20.09 -1.57 17.68
CA LYS A 95 21.36 -2.32 17.71
C LYS A 95 22.52 -1.34 17.92
#